data_AF-A0A1C1CG07-F1
#
_entry.id   AF-A0A1C1CG07-F1
#
_cell.length_a   1.000
_cell.length_b   1.000
_cell.length_c   1.000
_cell.angle_alpha   90.00
_cell.angle_beta   90.00
_cell.angle_gamma   90.00
#
_symmetry.space_group_name_H-M   'P 1'
#
loop_
_entity.id
_entity.type
_entity.pdbx_description
1 polymer ?
#
loop_
_entity_poly.entity_id
_entity_poly.type
_entity_poly.pdbx_seq_one_letter_code
_entity_poly.pdbx_strand_id
1 'polypeptide(L)'
;MSTPPPTPSSTSNGVSKHQHEKPAGSMLTPPTSPRQSRSSSNISDLAIPSSPSCLHPPHLFLGVKNANLNPIDTSVIQHNGPIETSVAECVFDVEILKDERGRDAIFGTGAWSVVYKASTQARSRNVSAALTPPLSPTNITPVIVAVKKPARRDAVAILKSEARILTYLRSVPESERYVVPFYGVVDEATIVLEAMPFSLEDHIRKCAGIAAQNFSTRTMTEPVVGSTAKWFALAQQLVSALAWLHNSAQVVHGDIKPGNILLSRVQGSGTEITFEPLFADFSSSQRLGLHETTPNTLSAVTREYTAPELLNSKVLRDPTSTATTASDVFSMALTLLVAATGQLLVYSGSVFQRQAMATQGWMVLSHVRNGEGGTRVPRFGIVEKLLERALLKADMGRVSAQEWLRIVETFAKGEPAKI
;
A
#
# COMPACT_ATOMS: atom_id res chain seq x y z
N MET A 1 28.75 42.66 38.38
CA MET A 1 28.22 43.09 39.70
C MET A 1 26.69 43.05 39.65
N SER A 2 26.05 43.01 40.81
CA SER A 2 24.61 43.27 41.04
C SER A 2 23.59 42.39 40.30
N THR A 3 23.24 41.29 40.95
CA THR A 3 22.02 40.49 40.76
C THR A 3 20.78 41.14 41.45
N PRO A 4 19.53 40.62 41.27
CA PRO A 4 18.25 41.22 41.73
C PRO A 4 17.94 40.85 43.23
N PRO A 5 16.73 40.55 43.78
CA PRO A 5 15.29 40.54 43.37
C PRO A 5 14.39 41.25 44.45
N PRO A 6 13.27 40.74 45.07
CA PRO A 6 12.23 39.72 44.73
C PRO A 6 10.75 40.10 45.04
N THR A 7 9.83 39.15 44.81
CA THR A 7 8.38 39.15 45.15
C THR A 7 8.04 38.53 46.53
N PRO A 8 6.86 38.86 47.10
CA PRO A 8 6.11 37.93 47.97
C PRO A 8 4.55 38.01 47.78
N SER A 9 3.72 37.39 48.65
CA SER A 9 3.29 35.97 48.66
C SER A 9 2.24 35.66 49.76
N SER A 10 1.31 34.71 49.56
CA SER A 10 0.44 34.02 50.58
C SER A 10 -0.37 32.90 49.88
N THR A 11 -0.34 31.59 50.20
CA THR A 11 -0.74 30.79 51.40
C THR A 11 -2.26 30.64 51.61
N SER A 12 -2.85 29.47 51.93
CA SER A 12 -2.44 28.03 51.95
C SER A 12 -3.74 27.16 51.94
N ASN A 13 -3.85 25.82 52.03
CA ASN A 13 -3.00 24.64 52.32
C ASN A 13 -3.69 23.36 51.70
N GLY A 14 -3.27 22.10 51.94
CA GLY A 14 -4.05 20.95 51.42
C GLY A 14 -3.61 19.46 51.49
N VAL A 15 -2.56 19.04 52.22
CA VAL A 15 -2.27 17.62 52.62
C VAL A 15 -2.12 16.52 51.52
N SER A 16 -0.87 16.30 51.09
CA SER A 16 -0.14 15.01 51.03
C SER A 16 -0.67 13.72 50.32
N LYS A 17 0.05 13.26 49.26
CA LYS A 17 0.79 11.95 49.25
C LYS A 17 1.71 11.72 48.01
N HIS A 18 2.91 11.16 48.29
CA HIS A 18 3.92 10.49 47.45
C HIS A 18 4.18 10.82 45.95
N GLN A 19 5.37 11.41 45.72
CA GLN A 19 6.48 10.88 44.88
C GLN A 19 6.16 9.94 43.69
N HIS A 20 6.49 10.38 42.47
CA HIS A 20 7.72 9.91 41.78
C HIS A 20 8.05 10.76 40.54
N GLU A 21 9.33 10.96 40.27
CA GLU A 21 9.83 11.56 39.02
C GLU A 21 9.71 10.59 37.83
N LYS A 22 9.56 11.13 36.62
CA LYS A 22 9.71 10.37 35.35
C LYS A 22 10.44 11.19 34.28
N PRO A 23 11.50 10.65 33.65
CA PRO A 23 12.14 11.29 32.50
C PRO A 23 11.32 11.10 31.21
N ALA A 24 11.73 11.79 30.14
CA ALA A 24 11.07 11.71 28.83
C ALA A 24 11.11 10.30 28.22
N GLY A 25 9.93 9.73 27.94
CA GLY A 25 9.78 8.42 27.29
C GLY A 25 9.29 8.57 25.85
N SER A 26 10.02 7.98 24.90
CA SER A 26 9.60 7.92 23.50
C SER A 26 8.39 6.99 23.34
N MET A 27 7.31 7.46 22.70
CA MET A 27 6.15 6.64 22.36
C MET A 27 6.01 6.50 20.83
N LEU A 28 6.45 5.35 20.31
CA LEU A 28 6.10 4.86 18.99
C LEU A 28 5.11 3.71 19.14
N THR A 29 3.87 3.93 18.70
CA THR A 29 2.85 2.90 18.53
C THR A 29 2.23 3.04 17.15
N PRO A 30 2.57 2.19 16.17
CA PRO A 30 1.93 2.24 14.86
C PRO A 30 0.45 1.87 14.95
N PRO A 31 -0.39 2.31 13.99
CA PRO A 31 -1.83 2.16 14.07
C PRO A 31 -2.30 0.71 13.94
N THR A 32 -3.37 0.38 14.68
CA THR A 32 -4.05 -0.91 14.57
C THR A 32 -5.10 -0.87 13.45
N SER A 33 -4.99 -1.77 12.48
CA SER A 33 -6.07 -2.01 11.52
C SER A 33 -7.35 -2.50 12.24
N PRO A 34 -8.55 -2.28 11.68
CA PRO A 34 -9.80 -2.60 12.38
C PRO A 34 -9.93 -4.09 12.75
N ARG A 35 -9.99 -4.39 14.06
CA ARG A 35 -10.43 -5.70 14.54
C ARG A 35 -11.88 -5.93 14.10
N GLN A 36 -12.12 -6.86 13.18
CA GLN A 36 -13.46 -7.39 12.99
C GLN A 36 -13.93 -8.06 14.29
N SER A 37 -15.11 -7.67 14.76
CA SER A 37 -15.72 -8.25 15.95
C SER A 37 -16.19 -9.67 15.65
N ARG A 38 -15.80 -10.65 16.48
CA ARG A 38 -16.40 -11.99 16.42
C ARG A 38 -17.86 -11.90 16.86
N SER A 39 -18.79 -12.15 15.94
CA SER A 39 -20.18 -12.50 16.22
C SER A 39 -20.54 -13.75 15.44
N SER A 40 -21.14 -14.73 16.12
CA SER A 40 -21.43 -16.07 15.62
C SER A 40 -22.88 -16.24 15.20
N SER A 41 -23.12 -17.01 14.14
CA SER A 41 -24.29 -17.90 14.05
C SER A 41 -24.13 -18.89 12.89
N ASN A 42 -24.59 -20.13 13.09
CA ASN A 42 -24.72 -21.11 12.01
C ASN A 42 -25.87 -20.70 11.07
N ILE A 43 -25.71 -20.97 9.77
CA ILE A 43 -26.83 -21.32 8.90
C ILE A 43 -26.39 -22.58 8.15
N SER A 44 -27.13 -23.66 8.36
CA SER A 44 -26.96 -24.94 7.67
C SER A 44 -27.91 -25.04 6.48
N ASP A 45 -27.52 -25.87 5.50
CA ASP A 45 -28.40 -26.53 4.53
C ASP A 45 -29.14 -25.64 3.49
N LEU A 46 -29.76 -26.34 2.52
CA LEU A 46 -30.32 -25.85 1.25
C LEU A 46 -29.27 -25.49 0.17
N ALA A 47 -29.27 -26.11 -1.02
CA ALA A 47 -30.00 -27.29 -1.48
C ALA A 47 -29.28 -27.96 -2.69
N ILE A 48 -29.52 -29.26 -2.89
CA ILE A 48 -29.22 -30.00 -4.14
C ILE A 48 -30.53 -30.67 -4.56
N PRO A 49 -30.92 -30.63 -5.85
CA PRO A 49 -31.17 -31.93 -6.51
C PRO A 49 -30.90 -31.98 -8.03
N SER A 50 -30.70 -33.23 -8.50
CA SER A 50 -31.05 -33.79 -9.82
C SER A 50 -30.34 -33.37 -11.13
N SER A 51 -29.90 -34.41 -11.84
CA SER A 51 -29.31 -34.48 -13.20
C SER A 51 -30.36 -35.01 -14.21
N PRO A 52 -30.03 -35.54 -15.42
CA PRO A 52 -29.07 -35.14 -16.48
C PRO A 52 -29.68 -35.20 -17.93
N SER A 53 -28.82 -35.24 -18.97
CA SER A 53 -28.94 -35.98 -20.26
C SER A 53 -29.15 -35.21 -21.59
N CYS A 54 -28.73 -35.87 -22.70
CA CYS A 54 -28.65 -35.48 -24.13
C CYS A 54 -27.30 -34.91 -24.65
N LEU A 55 -26.73 -35.28 -25.83
CA LEU A 55 -26.60 -36.56 -26.59
C LEU A 55 -25.66 -36.32 -27.84
N HIS A 56 -24.68 -37.21 -28.10
CA HIS A 56 -23.88 -37.47 -29.34
C HIS A 56 -23.05 -36.40 -30.14
N PRO A 57 -21.79 -36.75 -30.52
CA PRO A 57 -21.00 -36.27 -31.68
C PRO A 57 -20.76 -37.45 -32.68
N PRO A 58 -19.64 -37.62 -33.45
CA PRO A 58 -18.72 -36.75 -34.22
C PRO A 58 -18.56 -37.18 -35.73
N HIS A 59 -17.74 -36.50 -36.55
CA HIS A 59 -16.98 -37.05 -37.73
C HIS A 59 -15.85 -36.08 -38.15
N LEU A 60 -14.56 -36.46 -38.16
CA LEU A 60 -13.75 -37.06 -39.26
C LEU A 60 -13.58 -36.22 -40.54
N PHE A 61 -12.32 -35.92 -40.92
CA PHE A 61 -11.60 -36.57 -42.05
C PHE A 61 -10.10 -36.18 -42.10
N LEU A 62 -9.29 -36.95 -42.83
CA LEU A 62 -7.82 -36.81 -42.93
C LEU A 62 -7.39 -36.64 -44.40
N GLY A 63 -6.38 -35.82 -44.69
CA GLY A 63 -5.83 -35.59 -46.04
C GLY A 63 -4.31 -35.32 -46.01
N VAL A 64 -3.56 -35.86 -46.98
CA VAL A 64 -2.10 -36.06 -46.86
C VAL A 64 -1.39 -35.89 -48.21
N LYS A 65 -0.15 -35.33 -48.20
CA LYS A 65 0.81 -35.11 -49.32
C LYS A 65 0.36 -34.03 -50.33
N ASN A 66 1.24 -33.21 -50.92
CA ASN A 66 2.63 -33.48 -51.34
C ASN A 66 3.60 -32.30 -51.10
N ALA A 67 4.88 -32.52 -51.43
CA ALA A 67 6.00 -31.64 -51.11
C ALA A 67 6.15 -30.39 -52.02
N ASN A 68 6.78 -29.35 -51.47
CA ASN A 68 7.87 -28.65 -52.14
C ASN A 68 8.84 -28.04 -51.11
N LEU A 69 10.13 -27.98 -51.45
CA LEU A 69 11.17 -27.39 -50.59
C LEU A 69 11.24 -25.88 -50.81
N ASN A 70 11.35 -25.12 -49.72
CA ASN A 70 11.64 -23.68 -49.74
C ASN A 70 12.59 -23.34 -48.56
N PRO A 71 13.35 -22.23 -48.65
CA PRO A 71 14.55 -22.02 -47.84
C PRO A 71 14.28 -21.68 -46.38
N ILE A 72 15.35 -21.78 -45.58
CA ILE A 72 15.36 -21.56 -44.13
C ILE A 72 14.90 -20.12 -43.80
N ASP A 73 13.76 -20.01 -43.13
CA ASP A 73 13.27 -18.77 -42.53
C ASP A 73 13.68 -18.73 -41.05
N THR A 74 14.46 -17.72 -40.66
CA THR A 74 14.97 -17.51 -39.30
C THR A 74 14.07 -16.61 -38.44
N SER A 75 12.82 -16.34 -38.84
CA SER A 75 11.82 -15.61 -38.06
C SER A 75 11.22 -16.45 -36.91
N VAL A 76 12.05 -16.78 -35.92
CA VAL A 76 11.61 -17.44 -34.68
C VAL A 76 10.77 -16.48 -33.82
N ILE A 77 9.48 -16.39 -34.12
CA ILE A 77 8.49 -15.74 -33.26
C ILE A 77 8.25 -16.66 -32.05
N GLN A 78 9.07 -16.48 -31.02
CA GLN A 78 8.92 -17.16 -29.74
C GLN A 78 7.66 -16.66 -29.03
N HIS A 79 6.55 -17.39 -29.22
CA HIS A 79 5.41 -17.38 -28.30
C HIS A 79 5.86 -18.01 -26.97
N ASN A 80 6.58 -17.23 -26.17
CA ASN A 80 6.93 -17.60 -24.81
C ASN A 80 5.64 -17.65 -23.97
N GLY A 81 5.20 -18.87 -23.63
CA GLY A 81 4.21 -19.08 -22.59
C GLY A 81 4.70 -18.57 -21.23
N PRO A 82 3.83 -18.54 -20.20
CA PRO A 82 4.22 -18.07 -18.87
C PRO A 82 5.34 -18.97 -18.31
N ILE A 83 6.56 -18.43 -18.27
CA ILE A 83 7.68 -19.05 -17.56
C ILE A 83 7.30 -19.02 -16.07
N GLU A 84 7.07 -20.20 -15.48
CA GLU A 84 6.92 -20.34 -14.03
C GLU A 84 8.18 -19.80 -13.34
N THR A 85 8.10 -18.53 -12.93
CA THR A 85 9.25 -17.83 -12.37
C THR A 85 9.36 -18.27 -10.93
N SER A 86 10.35 -19.13 -10.63
CA SER A 86 10.62 -19.60 -9.27
C SER A 86 10.74 -18.41 -8.33
N VAL A 87 9.96 -18.42 -7.24
CA VAL A 87 9.94 -17.35 -6.24
C VAL A 87 11.35 -17.14 -5.70
N ALA A 88 11.83 -15.90 -5.69
CA ALA A 88 13.22 -15.61 -5.32
C ALA A 88 13.49 -16.02 -3.85
N GLU A 89 14.48 -16.87 -3.63
CA GLU A 89 14.94 -17.24 -2.28
C GLU A 89 15.72 -16.10 -1.62
N CYS A 90 15.61 -15.98 -0.30
CA CYS A 90 16.39 -15.04 0.49
C CYS A 90 17.86 -15.49 0.57
N VAL A 91 18.79 -14.59 0.22
CA VAL A 91 20.24 -14.90 0.13
C VAL A 91 20.98 -14.81 1.46
N PHE A 92 20.30 -14.46 2.54
CA PHE A 92 20.81 -14.38 3.91
C PHE A 92 19.80 -15.00 4.88
N ASP A 93 20.24 -15.37 6.07
CA ASP A 93 19.36 -15.87 7.13
C ASP A 93 18.81 -14.71 7.96
N VAL A 94 17.64 -14.91 8.57
CA VAL A 94 16.92 -13.88 9.33
C VAL A 94 16.53 -14.37 10.73
N GLU A 95 16.76 -13.53 11.73
CA GLU A 95 16.47 -13.81 13.13
C GLU A 95 15.49 -12.76 13.67
N ILE A 96 14.31 -13.19 14.13
CA ILE A 96 13.28 -12.28 14.65
C ILE A 96 13.76 -11.68 15.97
N LEU A 97 13.93 -10.36 15.99
CA LEU A 97 14.38 -9.62 17.15
C LEU A 97 13.31 -9.61 18.25
N LYS A 98 13.73 -9.41 19.49
CA LYS A 98 12.84 -9.26 20.64
C LYS A 98 12.59 -7.80 20.98
N ASP A 99 11.40 -7.51 21.51
CA ASP A 99 11.08 -6.23 22.15
C ASP A 99 11.64 -6.15 23.57
N GLU A 100 11.48 -4.99 24.21
CA GLU A 100 11.88 -4.73 25.62
C GLU A 100 11.21 -5.67 26.64
N ARG A 101 10.24 -6.49 26.22
CA ARG A 101 9.48 -7.43 27.04
C ARG A 101 9.77 -8.89 26.68
N GLY A 102 10.79 -9.14 25.86
CA GLY A 102 11.20 -10.49 25.43
C GLY A 102 10.28 -11.15 24.39
N ARG A 103 9.31 -10.42 23.83
CA ARG A 103 8.36 -10.90 22.82
C ARG A 103 8.91 -10.60 21.42
N ASP A 104 8.39 -11.26 20.39
CA ASP A 104 8.78 -10.95 19.01
C ASP A 104 8.48 -9.49 18.65
N ALA A 105 9.47 -8.78 18.13
CA ALA A 105 9.34 -7.39 17.71
C ALA A 105 8.53 -7.32 16.41
N ILE A 106 7.45 -6.54 16.42
CA ILE A 106 6.46 -6.45 15.33
C ILE A 106 6.43 -5.01 14.81
N PHE A 107 6.54 -4.85 13.48
CA PHE A 107 6.27 -3.60 12.77
C PHE A 107 4.76 -3.36 12.62
N GLY A 108 3.99 -4.41 12.31
CA GLY A 108 2.55 -4.29 12.07
C GLY A 108 1.80 -5.62 12.00
N THR A 109 0.48 -5.56 11.99
CA THR A 109 -0.40 -6.73 11.92
C THR A 109 -1.62 -6.41 11.06
N GLY A 110 -1.79 -7.15 9.96
CA GLY A 110 -2.89 -7.00 9.00
C GLY A 110 -3.84 -8.21 8.99
N ALA A 111 -4.79 -8.22 8.06
CA ALA A 111 -5.82 -9.28 7.97
C ALA A 111 -5.28 -10.65 7.52
N TRP A 112 -4.11 -10.66 6.87
CA TRP A 112 -3.45 -11.85 6.32
C TRP A 112 -2.12 -12.17 6.97
N SER A 113 -1.43 -11.19 7.58
CA SER A 113 -0.03 -11.33 7.99
C SER A 113 0.35 -10.58 9.26
N VAL A 114 1.39 -11.08 9.93
CA VAL A 114 2.16 -10.33 10.94
C VAL A 114 3.50 -9.94 10.29
N VAL A 115 3.92 -8.69 10.45
CA VAL A 115 5.22 -8.19 9.96
C VAL A 115 6.15 -8.02 11.14
N TYR A 116 7.18 -8.85 11.21
CA TYR A 116 8.19 -8.86 12.26
C TYR A 116 9.41 -8.02 11.88
N LYS A 117 10.11 -7.49 12.89
CA LYS A 117 11.44 -6.90 12.74
C LYS A 117 12.48 -8.00 12.97
N ALA A 118 13.38 -8.20 12.02
CA ALA A 118 14.46 -9.18 12.12
C ALA A 118 15.83 -8.55 11.86
N SER A 119 16.87 -9.14 12.45
CA SER A 119 18.26 -8.95 12.06
C SER A 119 18.66 -9.99 11.02
N THR A 120 19.63 -9.66 10.17
CA THR A 120 20.17 -10.58 9.16
C THR A 120 21.49 -11.19 9.58
N GLN A 121 21.76 -12.41 9.11
CA GLN A 121 23.08 -13.04 9.18
C GLN A 121 23.49 -13.51 7.77
N ALA A 122 24.70 -13.20 7.35
CA ALA A 122 25.19 -13.59 6.02
C ALA A 122 25.30 -15.12 5.94
N ARG A 123 24.65 -15.73 4.94
CA ARG A 123 24.66 -17.19 4.74
C ARG A 123 26.08 -17.69 4.51
N SER A 124 26.64 -18.40 5.49
CA SER A 124 27.93 -19.08 5.35
C SER A 124 27.78 -20.26 4.39
N ARG A 125 27.92 -19.99 3.09
CA ARG A 125 28.08 -21.05 2.09
C ARG A 125 29.39 -21.78 2.40
N ASN A 126 29.28 -23.03 2.84
CA ASN A 126 30.39 -23.96 2.99
C ASN A 126 30.95 -24.33 1.60
N VAL A 127 31.64 -23.40 0.97
CA VAL A 127 32.35 -23.62 -0.30
C VAL A 127 33.62 -24.39 0.02
N SER A 128 33.63 -25.70 -0.29
CA SER A 128 34.86 -26.49 -0.30
C SER A 128 35.91 -25.79 -1.18
N ALA A 129 37.13 -25.64 -0.66
CA ALA A 129 38.06 -24.62 -1.13
C ALA A 129 38.42 -24.73 -2.62
N ALA A 130 37.97 -23.74 -3.40
CA ALA A 130 38.41 -23.48 -4.76
C ALA A 130 39.07 -22.09 -4.79
N LEU A 131 40.31 -22.02 -5.29
CA LEU A 131 41.18 -20.84 -5.21
C LEU A 131 40.84 -19.78 -6.28
N THR A 132 39.68 -19.15 -6.15
CA THR A 132 39.34 -17.91 -6.87
C THR A 132 39.52 -16.68 -5.98
N PRO A 133 40.00 -15.53 -6.52
CA PRO A 133 40.16 -14.30 -5.74
C PRO A 133 38.80 -13.78 -5.26
N PRO A 134 38.76 -13.00 -4.15
CA PRO A 134 37.52 -12.52 -3.57
C PRO A 134 36.76 -11.62 -4.55
N LEU A 135 35.54 -12.01 -4.89
CA LEU A 135 34.58 -11.13 -5.54
C LEU A 135 34.29 -9.93 -4.62
N SER A 136 34.30 -8.73 -5.19
CA SER A 136 34.01 -7.49 -4.45
C SER A 136 32.69 -7.58 -3.68
N PRO A 137 32.58 -7.00 -2.47
CA PRO A 137 31.38 -7.12 -1.62
C PRO A 137 30.26 -6.18 -2.08
N THR A 138 29.69 -6.42 -3.28
CA THR A 138 28.75 -5.49 -3.94
C THR A 138 27.34 -5.49 -3.34
N ASN A 139 26.97 -6.52 -2.58
CA ASN A 139 25.68 -6.61 -1.89
C ASN A 139 25.86 -6.45 -0.38
N ILE A 140 25.72 -5.22 0.12
CA ILE A 140 25.66 -4.95 1.56
C ILE A 140 24.42 -5.64 2.13
N THR A 141 24.61 -6.58 3.05
CA THR A 141 23.49 -7.29 3.69
C THR A 141 22.78 -6.32 4.67
N PRO A 142 21.47 -6.08 4.54
CA PRO A 142 20.76 -5.05 5.29
C PRO A 142 20.59 -5.45 6.76
N VAL A 143 21.20 -4.70 7.69
CA VAL A 143 21.29 -5.03 9.12
C VAL A 143 19.94 -5.37 9.78
N ILE A 144 18.85 -4.71 9.33
CA ILE A 144 17.48 -4.94 9.78
C ILE A 144 16.58 -5.13 8.57
N VAL A 145 15.68 -6.12 8.64
CA VAL A 145 14.67 -6.42 7.60
C VAL A 145 13.28 -6.59 8.20
N ALA A 146 12.26 -6.43 7.36
CA ALA A 146 10.86 -6.72 7.67
C ALA A 146 10.50 -8.14 7.19
N VAL A 147 10.01 -8.99 8.09
CA VAL A 147 9.67 -10.39 7.80
C VAL A 147 8.17 -10.59 7.92
N LYS A 148 7.48 -10.70 6.79
CA LYS A 148 6.03 -10.86 6.70
C LYS A 148 5.67 -12.36 6.70
N LYS A 149 4.95 -12.81 7.73
CA LYS A 149 4.50 -14.22 7.89
C LYS A 149 2.97 -14.33 7.89
N PRO A 150 2.39 -15.48 7.49
CA PRO A 150 0.95 -15.69 7.54
C PRO A 150 0.41 -15.58 8.98
N ALA A 151 -0.64 -14.79 9.17
CA ALA A 151 -1.33 -14.67 10.46
C ALA A 151 -2.28 -15.86 10.74
N ARG A 152 -2.61 -16.64 9.71
CA ARG A 152 -3.55 -17.77 9.73
C ARG A 152 -3.27 -18.72 8.55
N ARG A 153 -3.69 -19.98 8.64
CA ARG A 153 -3.35 -21.05 7.66
C ARG A 153 -3.86 -20.74 6.24
N ASP A 154 -5.05 -20.17 6.15
CA ASP A 154 -5.70 -19.71 4.91
C ASP A 154 -4.98 -18.52 4.24
N ALA A 155 -4.16 -17.76 4.98
CA ALA A 155 -3.34 -16.70 4.40
C ALA A 155 -2.07 -17.21 3.68
N VAL A 156 -1.72 -18.50 3.80
CA VAL A 156 -0.53 -19.09 3.14
C VAL A 156 -0.62 -18.95 1.61
N ALA A 157 -1.79 -19.19 1.01
CA ALA A 157 -2.00 -19.05 -0.43
C ALA A 157 -1.85 -17.58 -0.88
N ILE A 158 -2.29 -16.64 -0.05
CA ILE A 158 -2.23 -15.20 -0.33
C ILE A 158 -0.79 -14.70 -0.28
N LEU A 159 0.01 -15.11 0.71
CA LEU A 159 1.43 -14.75 0.77
C LEU A 159 2.26 -15.48 -0.31
N LYS A 160 1.87 -16.69 -0.74
CA LYS A 160 2.43 -17.33 -1.96
C LYS A 160 2.17 -16.49 -3.21
N SER A 161 0.94 -15.97 -3.37
CA SER A 161 0.59 -15.06 -4.47
C SER A 161 1.43 -13.77 -4.41
N GLU A 162 1.47 -13.12 -3.25
CA GLU A 162 2.25 -11.90 -3.03
C GLU A 162 3.75 -12.10 -3.33
N ALA A 163 4.34 -13.21 -2.91
CA ALA A 163 5.74 -13.52 -3.19
C ALA A 163 6.03 -13.68 -4.69
N ARG A 164 5.09 -14.22 -5.49
CA ARG A 164 5.18 -14.26 -6.96
C ARG A 164 5.07 -12.86 -7.57
N ILE A 165 4.13 -12.04 -7.08
CA ILE A 165 3.98 -10.64 -7.52
C ILE A 165 5.26 -9.85 -7.23
N LEU A 166 5.84 -9.96 -6.03
CA LEU A 166 7.08 -9.28 -5.65
C LEU A 166 8.31 -9.81 -6.43
N THR A 167 8.39 -11.12 -6.68
CA THR A 167 9.44 -11.71 -7.55
C THR A 167 9.36 -11.14 -8.97
N TYR A 168 8.15 -11.01 -9.52
CA TYR A 168 7.95 -10.40 -10.83
C TYR A 168 8.25 -8.89 -10.82
N LEU A 169 7.74 -8.12 -9.86
CA LEU A 169 7.96 -6.67 -9.76
C LEU A 169 9.46 -6.34 -9.72
N ARG A 170 10.26 -7.11 -8.98
CA ARG A 170 11.72 -6.99 -8.92
C ARG A 170 12.44 -7.23 -10.26
N SER A 171 11.76 -7.84 -11.25
CA SER A 171 12.26 -7.99 -12.63
C SER A 171 11.83 -6.86 -13.58
N VAL A 172 10.92 -5.98 -13.16
CA VAL A 172 10.48 -4.82 -13.94
C VAL A 172 11.46 -3.66 -13.74
N PRO A 173 11.93 -2.97 -14.80
CA PRO A 173 12.82 -1.82 -14.69
C PRO A 173 12.25 -0.72 -13.78
N GLU A 174 13.14 -0.10 -12.99
CA GLU A 174 12.84 0.98 -12.02
C GLU A 174 11.98 0.57 -10.80
N SER A 175 11.72 -0.72 -10.57
CA SER A 175 10.92 -1.21 -9.44
C SER A 175 11.39 -0.71 -8.08
N GLU A 176 12.70 -0.51 -7.91
CA GLU A 176 13.34 -0.01 -6.70
C GLU A 176 12.96 1.43 -6.32
N ARG A 177 12.37 2.21 -7.25
CA ARG A 177 11.86 3.57 -6.98
C ARG A 177 10.41 3.60 -6.52
N TYR A 178 9.68 2.48 -6.65
CA TYR A 178 8.21 2.46 -6.52
C TYR A 178 7.69 1.36 -5.62
N VAL A 179 8.48 0.34 -5.31
CA VAL A 179 8.10 -0.85 -4.52
C VAL A 179 9.13 -1.05 -3.39
N VAL A 180 8.67 -1.38 -2.19
CA VAL A 180 9.57 -1.71 -1.06
C VAL A 180 10.45 -2.91 -1.43
N PRO A 181 11.80 -2.80 -1.36
CA PRO A 181 12.69 -3.84 -1.87
C PRO A 181 12.43 -5.22 -1.27
N PHE A 182 12.32 -6.21 -2.15
CA PHE A 182 12.03 -7.62 -1.82
C PHE A 182 13.29 -8.48 -1.96
N TYR A 183 13.80 -8.97 -0.83
CA TYR A 183 15.05 -9.73 -0.80
C TYR A 183 14.87 -11.22 -1.11
N GLY A 184 13.66 -11.75 -0.88
CA GLY A 184 13.29 -13.13 -1.20
C GLY A 184 12.36 -13.74 -0.15
N VAL A 185 12.07 -15.04 -0.29
CA VAL A 185 11.37 -15.85 0.73
C VAL A 185 12.34 -16.75 1.50
N VAL A 186 12.00 -17.06 2.76
CA VAL A 186 12.78 -17.96 3.64
C VAL A 186 12.16 -19.35 3.74
N ASP A 187 10.85 -19.43 3.54
CA ASP A 187 10.05 -20.65 3.42
C ASP A 187 8.93 -20.41 2.39
N GLU A 188 8.01 -21.36 2.23
CA GLU A 188 6.89 -21.28 1.30
C GLU A 188 6.02 -20.00 1.37
N ALA A 189 5.98 -19.29 2.51
CA ALA A 189 5.11 -18.12 2.69
C ALA A 189 5.68 -17.00 3.61
N THR A 190 6.92 -17.13 4.11
CA THR A 190 7.64 -16.07 4.81
C THR A 190 8.38 -15.17 3.82
N ILE A 191 7.87 -13.94 3.61
CA ILE A 191 8.41 -12.91 2.71
C ILE A 191 9.38 -12.00 3.47
N VAL A 192 10.55 -11.69 2.90
CA VAL A 192 11.53 -10.75 3.46
C VAL A 192 11.65 -9.48 2.62
N LEU A 193 11.45 -8.33 3.28
CA LEU A 193 11.36 -6.98 2.72
C LEU A 193 12.33 -6.02 3.43
N GLU A 194 12.59 -4.86 2.82
CA GLU A 194 13.33 -3.78 3.48
C GLU A 194 12.59 -3.21 4.70
N ALA A 195 13.35 -2.89 5.75
CA ALA A 195 12.84 -2.35 7.00
C ALA A 195 12.60 -0.83 6.91
N MET A 196 11.51 -0.43 6.27
CA MET A 196 11.13 0.98 6.13
C MET A 196 10.85 1.64 7.51
N PRO A 197 11.20 2.93 7.69
CA PRO A 197 11.16 3.56 9.01
C PRO A 197 9.74 3.87 9.53
N PHE A 198 8.79 4.16 8.64
CA PHE A 198 7.36 4.36 8.97
C PHE A 198 6.49 4.42 7.69
N SER A 199 5.17 4.36 7.87
CA SER A 199 4.17 4.50 6.79
C SER A 199 3.79 5.95 6.50
N LEU A 200 3.18 6.19 5.34
CA LEU A 200 2.52 7.46 5.04
C LEU A 200 1.36 7.73 6.01
N GLU A 201 0.71 6.69 6.55
CA GLU A 201 -0.28 6.88 7.62
C GLU A 201 0.35 7.48 8.89
N ASP A 202 1.48 6.94 9.37
CA ASP A 202 2.20 7.46 10.54
C ASP A 202 2.64 8.92 10.33
N HIS A 203 3.12 9.22 9.11
CA HIS A 203 3.49 10.58 8.73
C HIS A 203 2.28 11.53 8.76
N ILE A 204 1.14 11.13 8.19
CA ILE A 204 -0.11 11.91 8.23
C ILE A 204 -0.60 12.09 9.68
N ARG A 205 -0.53 11.07 10.54
CA ARG A 205 -0.86 11.16 11.98
C ARG A 205 -0.01 12.22 12.67
N LYS A 206 1.32 12.16 12.47
CA LYS A 206 2.29 13.11 13.04
C LYS A 206 2.04 14.54 12.56
N CYS A 207 1.91 14.72 11.25
CA CYS A 207 1.77 16.05 10.65
C CYS A 207 0.39 16.66 10.94
N ALA A 208 -0.69 15.87 11.01
CA ALA A 208 -2.00 16.35 11.47
C ALA A 208 -1.96 16.83 12.94
N GLY A 209 -1.26 16.12 13.83
CA GLY A 209 -1.06 16.56 15.22
C GLY A 209 -0.32 17.89 15.32
N ILE A 210 0.74 18.07 14.53
CA ILE A 210 1.50 19.33 14.43
C ILE A 210 0.63 20.45 13.84
N ALA A 211 -0.16 20.16 12.81
CA ALA A 211 -1.05 21.13 12.16
C ALA A 211 -2.24 21.56 13.01
N ALA A 212 -2.67 20.73 13.98
CA ALA A 212 -3.65 21.09 15.00
C ALA A 212 -3.04 22.00 16.09
N GLN A 213 -1.80 21.72 16.52
CA GLN A 213 -1.08 22.56 17.49
C GLN A 213 -0.71 23.93 16.92
N ASN A 214 -0.39 24.01 15.62
CA ASN A 214 0.00 25.24 14.92
C ASN A 214 -1.14 25.78 14.04
N PHE A 215 -2.39 25.58 14.46
CA PHE A 215 -3.56 26.05 13.73
C PHE A 215 -3.66 27.58 13.76
N SER A 216 -3.73 28.20 12.58
CA SER A 216 -3.86 29.65 12.41
C SER A 216 -4.63 29.97 11.13
N THR A 217 -5.10 31.21 11.00
CA THR A 217 -5.71 31.71 9.75
C THR A 217 -4.77 31.65 8.54
N ARG A 218 -3.45 31.59 8.75
CA ARG A 218 -2.43 31.40 7.70
C ARG A 218 -2.26 29.94 7.29
N THR A 219 -2.47 28.99 8.20
CA THR A 219 -2.18 27.54 8.02
C THR A 219 -3.43 26.67 7.88
N MET A 220 -4.64 27.24 8.03
CA MET A 220 -5.92 26.51 8.00
C MET A 220 -6.31 25.94 6.63
N THR A 221 -5.76 26.48 5.54
CA THR A 221 -6.01 26.02 4.15
C THR A 221 -4.90 25.17 3.57
N GLU A 222 -3.74 25.07 4.24
CA GLU A 222 -2.63 24.23 3.76
C GLU A 222 -2.93 22.74 4.00
N PRO A 223 -2.37 21.83 3.20
CA PRO A 223 -2.35 20.39 3.50
C PRO A 223 -1.76 20.07 4.89
N VAL A 224 -2.19 18.98 5.54
CA VAL A 224 -1.58 18.60 6.84
C VAL A 224 -0.13 18.15 6.71
N VAL A 225 0.24 17.47 5.61
CA VAL A 225 1.62 16.98 5.38
C VAL A 225 2.64 18.10 5.10
N GLY A 226 2.22 19.36 5.05
CA GLY A 226 3.07 20.54 4.87
C GLY A 226 2.46 21.54 3.91
N SER A 227 3.25 22.50 3.46
CA SER A 227 2.80 23.49 2.48
C SER A 227 2.26 22.83 1.21
N THR A 228 1.43 23.58 0.48
CA THR A 228 0.80 23.14 -0.79
C THR A 228 1.80 22.53 -1.78
N ALA A 229 3.03 23.04 -1.83
CA ALA A 229 4.11 22.50 -2.68
C ALA A 229 4.59 21.11 -2.23
N LYS A 230 4.67 20.83 -0.93
CA LYS A 230 5.09 19.51 -0.41
C LYS A 230 4.04 18.44 -0.65
N TRP A 231 2.76 18.76 -0.47
CA TRP A 231 1.67 17.86 -0.84
C TRP A 231 1.61 17.64 -2.37
N PHE A 232 1.85 18.67 -3.17
CA PHE A 232 1.91 18.52 -4.63
C PHE A 232 3.08 17.62 -5.07
N ALA A 233 4.27 17.75 -4.48
CA ALA A 233 5.40 16.86 -4.74
C ALA A 233 5.09 15.39 -4.37
N LEU A 234 4.41 15.16 -3.23
CA LEU A 234 3.91 13.84 -2.85
C LEU A 234 2.89 13.29 -3.87
N ALA A 235 2.00 14.14 -4.38
CA ALA A 235 1.06 13.76 -5.43
C ALA A 235 1.77 13.40 -6.75
N GLN A 236 2.78 14.17 -7.17
CA GLN A 236 3.60 13.85 -8.34
C GLN A 236 4.27 12.48 -8.21
N GLN A 237 4.91 12.20 -7.07
CA GLN A 237 5.58 10.92 -6.82
C GLN A 237 4.60 9.74 -6.80
N LEU A 238 3.48 9.86 -6.09
CA LEU A 238 2.48 8.79 -5.98
C LEU A 238 1.72 8.52 -7.28
N VAL A 239 1.38 9.54 -8.06
CA VAL A 239 0.71 9.36 -9.36
C VAL A 239 1.70 8.81 -10.40
N SER A 240 2.97 9.20 -10.35
CA SER A 240 4.04 8.60 -11.17
C SER A 240 4.23 7.12 -10.84
N ALA A 241 4.36 6.77 -9.56
CA ALA A 241 4.47 5.38 -9.10
C ALA A 241 3.27 4.52 -9.54
N LEU A 242 2.06 5.08 -9.48
CA LEU A 242 0.85 4.39 -9.94
C LEU A 242 0.83 4.20 -11.46
N ALA A 243 1.28 5.20 -12.23
CA ALA A 243 1.41 5.10 -13.67
C ALA A 243 2.44 4.04 -14.08
N TRP A 244 3.59 3.96 -13.39
CA TRP A 244 4.55 2.87 -13.57
C TRP A 244 3.90 1.51 -13.26
N LEU A 245 3.20 1.38 -12.13
CA LEU A 245 2.62 0.10 -11.71
C LEU A 245 1.57 -0.42 -12.71
N HIS A 246 0.71 0.47 -13.21
CA HIS A 246 -0.36 0.11 -14.15
C HIS A 246 0.15 -0.11 -15.57
N ASN A 247 1.08 0.71 -16.07
CA ASN A 247 1.46 0.70 -17.49
C ASN A 247 2.76 -0.06 -17.76
N SER A 248 3.79 0.11 -16.91
CA SER A 248 5.09 -0.54 -17.07
C SER A 248 5.12 -1.92 -16.43
N ALA A 249 4.64 -2.03 -15.19
CA ALA A 249 4.61 -3.29 -14.44
C ALA A 249 3.35 -4.13 -14.68
N GLN A 250 2.31 -3.60 -15.33
CA GLN A 250 1.07 -4.32 -15.64
C GLN A 250 0.45 -5.00 -14.40
N VAL A 251 0.41 -4.30 -13.27
CA VAL A 251 -0.12 -4.79 -11.99
C VAL A 251 -1.21 -3.86 -11.45
N VAL A 252 -2.23 -4.44 -10.82
CA VAL A 252 -3.20 -3.74 -9.96
C VAL A 252 -2.85 -4.06 -8.50
N HIS A 253 -2.91 -3.07 -7.61
CA HIS A 253 -2.53 -3.20 -6.21
C HIS A 253 -3.70 -3.61 -5.29
N GLY A 254 -4.90 -3.09 -5.54
CA GLY A 254 -6.16 -3.53 -4.94
C GLY A 254 -6.48 -3.10 -3.51
N ASP A 255 -5.51 -2.59 -2.73
CA ASP A 255 -5.73 -2.04 -1.38
C ASP A 255 -4.81 -0.83 -1.12
N ILE A 256 -4.75 0.12 -2.07
CA ILE A 256 -3.98 1.36 -1.92
C ILE A 256 -4.57 2.22 -0.80
N LYS A 257 -3.77 2.52 0.21
CA LYS A 257 -4.11 3.36 1.36
C LYS A 257 -2.83 3.90 2.03
N PRO A 258 -2.89 4.93 2.89
CA PRO A 258 -1.72 5.47 3.59
C PRO A 258 -0.88 4.44 4.37
N GLY A 259 -1.51 3.39 4.92
CA GLY A 259 -0.80 2.31 5.63
C GLY A 259 0.00 1.36 4.73
N ASN A 260 -0.36 1.27 3.43
CA ASN A 260 0.30 0.41 2.43
C ASN A 260 1.30 1.20 1.55
N ILE A 261 1.62 2.43 1.95
CA ILE A 261 2.68 3.25 1.36
C ILE A 261 3.71 3.50 2.45
N LEU A 262 4.93 3.03 2.26
CA LEU A 262 6.03 3.21 3.21
C LEU A 262 7.00 4.27 2.71
N LEU A 263 7.61 5.02 3.64
CA LEU A 263 8.38 6.22 3.31
C LEU A 263 9.88 5.97 3.45
N SER A 264 10.59 5.88 2.31
CA SER A 264 12.05 5.86 2.28
C SER A 264 12.60 7.21 2.71
N ARG A 265 13.64 7.22 3.54
CA ARG A 265 14.29 8.47 3.96
C ARG A 265 15.32 8.92 2.93
N VAL A 266 14.95 9.92 2.14
CA VAL A 266 15.87 10.65 1.26
C VAL A 266 16.59 11.74 2.07
N GLN A 267 17.69 12.23 1.51
CA GLN A 267 18.60 13.20 2.13
C GLN A 267 17.86 14.35 2.84
N GLY A 268 18.25 14.64 4.08
CA GLY A 268 17.68 15.71 4.88
C GLY A 268 18.43 15.92 6.19
N SER A 269 18.94 17.14 6.37
CA SER A 269 19.60 17.62 7.58
C SER A 269 18.67 18.54 8.39
N GLY A 270 18.79 18.53 9.71
CA GLY A 270 17.87 19.27 10.59
C GLY A 270 16.44 18.75 10.51
N THR A 271 15.48 19.66 10.36
CA THR A 271 14.03 19.38 10.44
C THR A 271 13.39 19.04 9.09
N GLU A 272 14.04 19.31 7.97
CA GLU A 272 13.51 19.00 6.65
C GLU A 272 14.08 17.66 6.17
N ILE A 273 13.25 16.62 6.26
CA ILE A 273 13.54 15.30 5.73
C ILE A 273 12.62 15.08 4.53
N THR A 274 13.20 14.78 3.37
CA THR A 274 12.48 14.38 2.17
C THR A 274 12.18 12.88 2.23
N PHE A 275 11.02 12.47 1.73
CA PHE A 275 10.62 11.07 1.69
C PHE A 275 10.23 10.66 0.28
N GLU A 276 10.61 9.45 -0.11
CA GLU A 276 10.14 8.78 -1.33
C GLU A 276 9.10 7.72 -0.94
N PRO A 277 7.88 7.75 -1.49
CA PRO A 277 6.84 6.78 -1.18
C PRO A 277 6.98 5.52 -2.02
N LEU A 278 7.07 4.37 -1.35
CA LEU A 278 7.12 3.04 -1.95
C LEU A 278 5.85 2.25 -1.61
N PHE A 279 5.30 1.55 -2.60
CA PHE A 279 4.17 0.63 -2.38
C PHE A 279 4.60 -0.61 -1.57
N ALA A 280 3.69 -1.07 -0.70
CA ALA A 280 3.85 -2.23 0.15
C ALA A 280 2.52 -3.01 0.28
N ASP A 281 2.59 -4.24 0.82
CA ASP A 281 1.45 -5.14 0.99
C ASP A 281 0.73 -5.50 -0.34
N PHE A 282 1.40 -6.31 -1.16
CA PHE A 282 0.87 -6.79 -2.44
C PHE A 282 -0.05 -8.02 -2.28
N SER A 283 -0.63 -8.22 -1.09
CA SER A 283 -1.50 -9.37 -0.77
C SER A 283 -2.86 -9.35 -1.49
N SER A 284 -3.30 -8.19 -1.98
CA SER A 284 -4.51 -8.04 -2.80
C SER A 284 -4.22 -7.78 -4.29
N SER A 285 -2.94 -7.85 -4.68
CA SER A 285 -2.46 -7.45 -6.00
C SER A 285 -2.56 -8.55 -7.04
N GLN A 286 -2.72 -8.16 -8.31
CA GLN A 286 -2.78 -9.08 -9.45
C GLN A 286 -2.10 -8.52 -10.69
N ARG A 287 -1.65 -9.41 -11.59
CA ARG A 287 -1.10 -9.04 -12.89
C ARG A 287 -2.20 -8.95 -13.94
N LEU A 288 -2.19 -7.88 -14.72
CA LEU A 288 -3.04 -7.72 -15.89
C LEU A 288 -2.66 -8.79 -16.93
N GLY A 289 -3.67 -9.37 -17.58
CA GLY A 289 -3.49 -10.38 -18.64
C GLY A 289 -3.21 -11.82 -18.17
N LEU A 290 -3.08 -12.09 -16.86
CA LEU A 290 -3.05 -13.46 -16.33
C LEU A 290 -4.41 -13.85 -15.75
N HIS A 291 -4.85 -15.09 -15.99
CA HIS A 291 -6.09 -15.64 -15.44
C HIS A 291 -5.94 -16.20 -14.01
N GLU A 292 -4.76 -16.08 -13.39
CA GLU A 292 -4.52 -16.47 -12.00
C GLU A 292 -5.06 -15.43 -11.00
N THR A 293 -6.39 -15.35 -10.86
CA THR A 293 -7.01 -14.58 -9.78
C THR A 293 -6.90 -15.32 -8.46
N THR A 294 -6.15 -14.79 -7.50
CA THR A 294 -6.18 -15.29 -6.11
C THR A 294 -7.57 -15.00 -5.50
N PRO A 295 -8.36 -16.02 -5.14
CA PRO A 295 -9.75 -15.82 -4.73
C PRO A 295 -9.85 -15.15 -3.36
N ASN A 296 -10.95 -14.42 -3.14
CA ASN A 296 -11.28 -13.73 -1.88
C ASN A 296 -10.33 -12.60 -1.45
N THR A 297 -9.46 -12.06 -2.32
CA THR A 297 -8.66 -10.84 -2.03
C THR A 297 -9.54 -9.69 -1.55
N LEU A 298 -10.69 -9.48 -2.19
CA LEU A 298 -11.68 -8.45 -1.79
C LEU A 298 -12.29 -8.63 -0.39
N SER A 299 -12.10 -9.78 0.28
CA SER A 299 -12.72 -10.05 1.60
C SER A 299 -12.12 -9.22 2.76
N ALA A 300 -10.93 -8.63 2.56
CA ALA A 300 -10.20 -7.89 3.59
C ALA A 300 -10.03 -6.38 3.29
N VAL A 301 -10.67 -5.86 2.24
CA VAL A 301 -10.41 -4.50 1.73
C VAL A 301 -10.76 -3.39 2.72
N THR A 302 -9.96 -2.32 2.68
CA THR A 302 -10.11 -1.16 3.54
C THR A 302 -11.24 -0.25 3.03
N ARG A 303 -12.49 -0.56 3.42
CA ARG A 303 -13.73 0.03 2.85
C ARG A 303 -13.73 1.55 2.70
N GLU A 304 -13.15 2.29 3.65
CA GLU A 304 -13.00 3.74 3.60
C GLU A 304 -12.21 4.25 2.38
N TYR A 305 -11.26 3.46 1.85
CA TYR A 305 -10.44 3.76 0.67
C TYR A 305 -10.87 3.00 -0.60
N THR A 306 -11.74 1.99 -0.46
CA THR A 306 -12.19 1.13 -1.56
C THR A 306 -13.10 1.90 -2.53
N ALA A 307 -12.87 1.73 -3.83
CA ALA A 307 -13.70 2.37 -4.85
C ALA A 307 -15.17 1.88 -4.82
N PRO A 308 -16.16 2.77 -5.05
CA PRO A 308 -17.57 2.49 -4.80
C PRO A 308 -18.12 1.32 -5.63
N GLU A 309 -17.59 1.09 -6.84
CA GLU A 309 -17.96 -0.06 -7.67
C GLU A 309 -17.59 -1.42 -7.03
N LEU A 310 -16.48 -1.48 -6.27
CA LEU A 310 -16.06 -2.69 -5.56
C LEU A 310 -16.86 -2.93 -4.26
N LEU A 311 -17.53 -1.91 -3.73
CA LEU A 311 -18.37 -2.00 -2.53
C LEU A 311 -19.79 -2.55 -2.82
N ASN A 312 -20.09 -2.88 -4.08
CA ASN A 312 -21.37 -3.47 -4.47
C ASN A 312 -21.54 -4.88 -3.86
N SER A 313 -22.69 -5.16 -3.26
CA SER A 313 -22.99 -6.48 -2.65
C SER A 313 -22.96 -7.67 -3.62
N LYS A 314 -23.02 -7.45 -4.94
CA LYS A 314 -22.74 -8.51 -5.94
C LYS A 314 -21.25 -8.83 -6.02
N VAL A 315 -20.43 -7.78 -6.16
CA VAL A 315 -18.96 -7.87 -6.29
C VAL A 315 -18.33 -8.43 -5.01
N LEU A 316 -18.77 -7.95 -3.84
CA LEU A 316 -18.31 -8.45 -2.52
C LEU A 316 -18.73 -9.90 -2.19
N ARG A 317 -19.57 -10.54 -3.01
CA ARG A 317 -20.01 -11.94 -2.84
C ARG A 317 -19.45 -12.88 -3.91
N ASP A 318 -18.83 -12.33 -4.95
CA ASP A 318 -18.21 -13.08 -6.02
C ASP A 318 -16.72 -13.31 -5.69
N PRO A 319 -16.27 -14.55 -5.49
CA PRO A 319 -14.88 -14.85 -5.14
C PRO A 319 -13.92 -14.62 -6.32
N THR A 320 -14.44 -14.42 -7.55
CA THR A 320 -13.68 -14.10 -8.77
C THR A 320 -13.64 -12.60 -9.08
N SER A 321 -14.36 -11.77 -8.32
CA SER A 321 -14.30 -10.31 -8.44
C SER A 321 -12.99 -9.78 -7.85
N THR A 322 -12.36 -8.86 -8.58
CA THR A 322 -11.02 -8.33 -8.27
C THR A 322 -10.95 -6.82 -8.49
N ALA A 323 -9.96 -6.17 -7.88
CA ALA A 323 -9.68 -4.77 -8.15
C ALA A 323 -9.23 -4.50 -9.59
N THR A 324 -9.40 -3.27 -10.05
CA THR A 324 -9.01 -2.77 -11.38
C THR A 324 -8.03 -1.59 -11.27
N THR A 325 -7.36 -1.25 -12.37
CA THR A 325 -6.56 -0.01 -12.46
C THR A 325 -7.40 1.24 -12.18
N ALA A 326 -8.68 1.25 -12.61
CA ALA A 326 -9.61 2.33 -12.30
C ALA A 326 -9.89 2.45 -10.80
N SER A 327 -10.09 1.35 -10.07
CA SER A 327 -10.32 1.40 -8.62
C SER A 327 -9.07 1.83 -7.85
N ASP A 328 -7.88 1.40 -8.29
CA ASP A 328 -6.60 1.84 -7.73
C ASP A 328 -6.42 3.38 -7.83
N VAL A 329 -6.78 3.99 -8.96
CA VAL A 329 -6.74 5.46 -9.13
C VAL A 329 -7.62 6.17 -8.10
N PHE A 330 -8.82 5.65 -7.85
CA PHE A 330 -9.72 6.19 -6.84
C PHE A 330 -9.15 6.05 -5.41
N SER A 331 -8.63 4.87 -5.06
CA SER A 331 -8.00 4.62 -3.76
C SER A 331 -6.74 5.47 -3.52
N MET A 332 -5.96 5.74 -4.57
CA MET A 332 -4.84 6.67 -4.53
C MET A 332 -5.31 8.13 -4.37
N ALA A 333 -6.37 8.54 -5.06
CA ALA A 333 -6.93 9.88 -4.92
C ALA A 333 -7.50 10.13 -3.50
N LEU A 334 -8.11 9.11 -2.88
CA LEU A 334 -8.48 9.14 -1.46
C LEU A 334 -7.25 9.22 -0.54
N THR A 335 -6.19 8.47 -0.84
CA THR A 335 -4.91 8.55 -0.11
C THR A 335 -4.35 9.98 -0.11
N LEU A 336 -4.37 10.66 -1.26
CA LEU A 336 -3.95 12.06 -1.39
C LEU A 336 -4.89 13.06 -0.72
N LEU A 337 -6.21 12.83 -0.77
CA LEU A 337 -7.21 13.64 -0.05
C LEU A 337 -7.01 13.55 1.47
N VAL A 338 -6.65 12.38 1.96
CA VAL A 338 -6.32 12.14 3.37
C VAL A 338 -4.97 12.78 3.74
N ALA A 339 -3.97 12.77 2.85
CA ALA A 339 -2.73 13.53 3.03
C ALA A 339 -2.95 15.06 3.05
N ALA A 340 -3.99 15.56 2.38
CA ALA A 340 -4.38 16.97 2.50
C ALA A 340 -5.07 17.29 3.83
N THR A 341 -5.94 16.41 4.31
CA THR A 341 -6.89 16.72 5.39
C THR A 341 -6.50 16.22 6.78
N GLY A 342 -5.70 15.15 6.87
CA GLY A 342 -5.43 14.41 8.10
C GLY A 342 -6.54 13.44 8.51
N GLN A 343 -7.65 13.38 7.76
CA GLN A 343 -8.83 12.62 8.12
C GLN A 343 -8.72 11.15 7.67
N LEU A 344 -7.92 10.35 8.39
CA LEU A 344 -7.66 8.92 8.08
C LEU A 344 -8.90 8.01 8.00
N LEU A 345 -10.05 8.45 8.51
CA LEU A 345 -11.32 7.73 8.40
C LEU A 345 -12.09 8.06 7.10
N VAL A 346 -11.57 8.99 6.28
CA VAL A 346 -12.12 9.58 5.04
C VAL A 346 -13.46 10.29 5.23
N TYR A 347 -14.44 9.62 5.83
CA TYR A 347 -15.80 10.08 6.07
C TYR A 347 -16.02 10.32 7.57
N SER A 348 -16.98 11.18 7.92
CA SER A 348 -17.31 11.50 9.31
C SER A 348 -18.34 10.53 9.91
N GLY A 349 -18.51 10.57 11.24
CA GLY A 349 -19.56 9.83 11.95
C GLY A 349 -19.29 8.34 12.19
N SER A 350 -20.37 7.61 12.47
CA SER A 350 -20.35 6.19 12.85
C SER A 350 -19.89 5.28 11.72
N VAL A 351 -19.45 4.05 12.07
CA VAL A 351 -19.01 3.04 11.09
C VAL A 351 -20.05 2.78 10.00
N PHE A 352 -21.34 2.75 10.36
CA PHE A 352 -22.43 2.58 9.39
C PHE A 352 -22.55 3.79 8.43
N GLN A 353 -22.47 5.02 8.95
CA GLN A 353 -22.50 6.24 8.14
C GLN A 353 -21.29 6.33 7.19
N ARG A 354 -20.09 5.96 7.66
CA ARG A 354 -18.89 5.92 6.81
C ARG A 354 -19.01 4.88 5.70
N GLN A 355 -19.53 3.68 6.00
CA GLN A 355 -19.75 2.65 4.99
C GLN A 355 -20.81 3.09 3.96
N ALA A 356 -21.89 3.75 4.38
CA ALA A 356 -22.87 4.33 3.46
C ALA A 356 -22.25 5.40 2.54
N MET A 357 -21.49 6.34 3.11
CA MET A 357 -20.78 7.36 2.32
C MET A 357 -19.70 6.78 1.40
N ALA A 358 -19.02 5.69 1.79
CA ALA A 358 -18.07 5.00 0.92
C ALA A 358 -18.75 4.39 -0.32
N THR A 359 -19.97 3.84 -0.21
CA THR A 359 -20.76 3.44 -1.39
C THR A 359 -21.15 4.61 -2.30
N GLN A 360 -21.11 5.84 -1.77
CA GLN A 360 -21.31 7.10 -2.50
C GLN A 360 -19.98 7.84 -2.76
N GLY A 361 -18.84 7.13 -2.72
CA GLY A 361 -17.50 7.71 -2.63
C GLY A 361 -17.12 8.73 -3.72
N TRP A 362 -17.82 8.77 -4.86
CA TRP A 362 -17.68 9.83 -5.86
C TRP A 362 -18.08 11.23 -5.35
N MET A 363 -18.78 11.30 -4.21
CA MET A 363 -19.17 12.54 -3.52
C MET A 363 -18.18 12.95 -2.41
N VAL A 364 -17.07 12.22 -2.21
CA VAL A 364 -16.15 12.41 -1.07
C VAL A 364 -15.62 13.84 -0.91
N LEU A 365 -15.33 14.56 -2.00
CA LEU A 365 -14.90 15.96 -1.94
C LEU A 365 -15.96 16.87 -1.28
N SER A 366 -17.25 16.54 -1.42
CA SER A 366 -18.33 17.24 -0.71
C SER A 366 -18.47 16.77 0.74
N HIS A 367 -18.33 15.47 1.02
CA HIS A 367 -18.39 14.93 2.39
C HIS A 367 -17.26 15.49 3.27
N VAL A 368 -16.02 15.49 2.76
CA VAL A 368 -14.83 16.04 3.42
C VAL A 368 -14.93 17.55 3.62
N ARG A 369 -15.41 18.28 2.61
CA ARG A 369 -15.60 19.74 2.68
C ARG A 369 -16.63 20.17 3.73
N ASN A 370 -17.61 19.32 4.01
CA ASN A 370 -18.60 19.52 5.08
C ASN A 370 -18.12 19.00 6.45
N GLY A 371 -16.87 18.51 6.55
CA GLY A 371 -16.25 18.02 7.78
C GLY A 371 -15.14 18.93 8.31
N GLU A 372 -14.57 18.54 9.44
CA GLU A 372 -13.57 19.29 10.23
C GLU A 372 -12.31 19.70 9.44
N GLY A 373 -11.86 18.88 8.48
CA GLY A 373 -10.73 19.17 7.59
C GLY A 373 -11.08 19.97 6.33
N GLY A 374 -12.35 20.36 6.14
CA GLY A 374 -12.86 20.91 4.88
C GLY A 374 -12.21 22.21 4.40
N THR A 375 -11.63 22.99 5.31
CA THR A 375 -10.87 24.21 4.99
C THR A 375 -9.61 23.94 4.16
N ARG A 376 -9.04 22.72 4.25
CA ARG A 376 -7.87 22.26 3.49
C ARG A 376 -8.23 21.77 2.08
N VAL A 377 -9.53 21.77 1.73
CA VAL A 377 -10.05 21.43 0.38
C VAL A 377 -10.97 22.55 -0.13
N PRO A 378 -10.48 23.80 -0.26
CA PRO A 378 -11.29 24.92 -0.74
C PRO A 378 -11.74 24.69 -2.19
N ARG A 379 -12.89 25.26 -2.57
CA ARG A 379 -13.41 25.15 -3.94
C ARG A 379 -12.42 25.76 -4.93
N PHE A 380 -12.20 25.07 -6.05
CA PHE A 380 -11.22 25.41 -7.09
C PHE A 380 -9.75 25.45 -6.61
N GLY A 381 -9.46 24.95 -5.40
CA GLY A 381 -8.11 24.75 -4.91
C GLY A 381 -7.41 23.59 -5.62
N ILE A 382 -6.08 23.53 -5.52
CA ILE A 382 -5.27 22.50 -6.20
C ILE A 382 -5.64 21.07 -5.75
N VAL A 383 -6.03 20.88 -4.49
CA VAL A 383 -6.48 19.58 -3.95
C VAL A 383 -7.78 19.10 -4.59
N GLU A 384 -8.71 20.00 -4.91
CA GLU A 384 -9.91 19.62 -5.67
C GLU A 384 -9.55 19.32 -7.13
N LYS A 385 -8.88 20.28 -7.81
CA LYS A 385 -8.56 20.20 -9.24
C LYS A 385 -7.74 18.99 -9.65
N LEU A 386 -6.84 18.51 -8.80
CA LEU A 386 -6.05 17.31 -9.10
C LEU A 386 -6.76 16.00 -8.78
N LEU A 387 -7.76 16.00 -7.88
CA LEU A 387 -8.43 14.78 -7.43
C LEU A 387 -9.81 14.57 -8.07
N GLU A 388 -10.47 15.63 -8.54
CA GLU A 388 -11.86 15.58 -9.02
C GLU A 388 -12.10 14.56 -10.14
N ARG A 389 -11.20 14.46 -11.14
CA ARG A 389 -11.32 13.48 -12.23
C ARG A 389 -10.91 12.06 -11.84
N ALA A 390 -10.10 11.90 -10.79
CA ALA A 390 -9.69 10.60 -10.25
C ALA A 390 -10.72 10.01 -9.26
N LEU A 391 -11.53 10.87 -8.64
CA LEU A 391 -12.59 10.51 -7.69
C LEU A 391 -13.97 10.27 -8.34
N LEU A 392 -14.10 10.37 -9.67
CA LEU A 392 -15.32 10.01 -10.38
C LEU A 392 -15.67 8.52 -10.19
N LYS A 393 -16.89 8.11 -10.53
CA LYS A 393 -17.19 6.68 -10.70
C LYS A 393 -16.46 6.13 -11.93
N ALA A 394 -16.22 4.82 -11.96
CA ALA A 394 -15.58 4.16 -13.11
C ALA A 394 -16.35 4.35 -14.43
N ASP A 395 -17.69 4.36 -14.39
CA ASP A 395 -18.59 4.61 -15.53
C ASP A 395 -18.73 6.09 -15.90
N MET A 396 -18.24 7.02 -15.07
CA MET A 396 -18.34 8.47 -15.28
C MET A 396 -17.06 9.08 -15.89
N GLY A 397 -16.19 8.28 -16.50
CA GLY A 397 -14.96 8.76 -17.13
C GLY A 397 -13.85 9.11 -16.13
N ARG A 398 -13.71 8.31 -15.07
CA ARG A 398 -12.54 8.36 -14.17
C ARG A 398 -11.25 8.24 -14.99
N VAL A 399 -10.28 9.12 -14.76
CA VAL A 399 -8.99 9.11 -15.47
C VAL A 399 -8.19 7.82 -15.19
N SER A 400 -7.38 7.40 -16.16
CA SER A 400 -6.34 6.38 -15.92
C SER A 400 -5.14 7.01 -15.19
N ALA A 401 -4.28 6.21 -14.57
CA ALA A 401 -3.08 6.72 -13.91
C ALA A 401 -2.17 7.52 -14.86
N GLN A 402 -2.10 7.12 -16.14
CA GLN A 402 -1.29 7.82 -17.15
C GLN A 402 -1.91 9.14 -17.63
N GLU A 403 -3.25 9.23 -17.68
CA GLU A 403 -3.97 10.48 -17.94
C GLU A 403 -3.82 11.44 -16.74
N TRP A 404 -3.96 10.90 -15.53
CA TRP A 404 -3.82 11.65 -14.30
C TRP A 404 -2.40 12.21 -14.11
N LEU A 405 -1.36 11.43 -14.44
CA LEU A 405 0.03 11.88 -14.44
C LEU A 405 0.21 13.08 -15.39
N ARG A 406 -0.33 13.02 -16.61
CA ARG A 406 -0.25 14.13 -17.56
C ARG A 406 -0.96 15.39 -17.04
N ILE A 407 -2.12 15.27 -16.38
CA ILE A 407 -2.79 16.40 -15.70
C ILE A 407 -1.85 16.99 -14.63
N VAL A 408 -1.27 16.16 -13.76
CA VAL A 408 -0.36 16.58 -12.69
C VAL A 408 0.90 17.27 -13.26
N GLU A 409 1.47 16.77 -14.35
CA GLU A 409 2.60 17.39 -15.05
C GLU A 409 2.27 18.76 -15.67
N THR A 410 1.07 18.92 -16.25
CA THR A 410 0.61 20.22 -16.77
C THR A 410 0.46 21.25 -15.65
N PHE A 411 -0.11 20.84 -14.50
CA PHE A 411 -0.15 21.69 -13.30
C PHE A 411 1.25 22.08 -12.80
N ALA A 412 2.24 21.18 -12.88
CA ALA A 412 3.62 21.45 -12.47
C ALA A 412 4.32 22.50 -13.36
N LYS A 413 3.92 22.60 -14.63
CA LYS A 413 4.43 23.59 -15.61
C LYS A 413 3.81 24.98 -15.44
N GLY A 414 2.80 25.13 -14.57
CA GLY A 414 2.02 26.36 -14.44
C GLY A 414 1.06 26.62 -15.60
N GLU A 415 0.93 25.68 -16.54
CA GLU A 415 -0.03 25.74 -17.63
C GLU A 415 -1.44 25.45 -17.10
N PRO A 416 -2.47 26.23 -17.47
CA PRO A 416 -3.85 25.85 -17.20
C PRO A 416 -4.16 24.60 -18.03
N ALA A 417 -4.37 23.46 -17.36
CA ALA A 417 -4.79 22.23 -18.02
C ALA A 417 -6.04 22.48 -18.87
N LYS A 418 -5.98 22.09 -20.15
CA LYS A 418 -7.14 22.16 -21.06
C LYS A 418 -8.16 21.13 -20.59
N ILE A 419 -9.28 21.61 -20.05
CA ILE A 419 -10.33 20.85 -19.36
C ILE A 419 -11.16 20.00 -20.33
#